data_AF-A0A1Z9AT09-F1
#
_entry.id   AF-A0A1Z9AT09-F1
#
_cell.length_a   1.000
_cell.length_b   1.000
_cell.length_c   1.000
_cell.angle_alpha   90.00
_cell.angle_beta   90.00
_cell.angle_gamma   90.00
#
_symmetry.space_group_name_H-M   'P 1'
#
loop_
_entity.id
_entity.type
_entity.pdbx_description
1 polymer ?
#
loop_
_entity_poly.entity_id
_entity_poly.type
_entity_poly.pdbx_seq_one_letter_code
_entity_poly.pdbx_strand_id
1 'polypeptide(L)' 'MSNLYCRTKAGKIFKVWSDNVDEKTMHVYPHDEQFDAESTTTDMIQYTEIEKVDTRLSAL' A
#
# COMPACT_ATOMS: atom_id res chain seq x y z
N MET A 1 7.23 -12.14 5.46
CA MET A 1 6.36 -11.00 5.08
C MET A 1 6.35 -10.93 3.57
N SER A 2 5.18 -11.04 2.94
CA SER A 2 5.07 -10.90 1.48
C SER A 2 5.14 -9.41 1.13
N ASN A 3 6.00 -9.03 0.18
CA ASN A 3 6.11 -7.64 -0.29
C ASN A 3 4.92 -7.32 -1.22
N LEU A 4 3.78 -6.98 -0.63
CA LEU A 4 2.58 -6.58 -1.36
C LEU A 4 2.59 -5.06 -1.57
N TYR A 5 2.23 -4.62 -2.77
CA TYR A 5 2.15 -3.21 -3.12
C TYR A 5 0.80 -2.92 -3.77
N CYS A 6 0.31 -1.70 -3.59
CA CYS A 6 -0.88 -1.21 -4.28
C CYS A 6 -0.52 0.02 -5.12
N ARG A 7 -1.18 0.14 -6.27
CA ARG A 7 -1.15 1.32 -7.12
C ARG A 7 -2.51 1.98 -7.07
N THR A 8 -2.54 3.27 -6.79
CA THR A 8 -3.76 4.07 -6.84
C THR A 8 -4.09 4.48 -8.26
N LYS A 9 -5.35 4.86 -8.51
CA LYS A 9 -5.79 5.40 -9.81
C LYS A 9 -5.06 6.67 -10.24
N ALA A 10 -4.45 7.38 -9.29
CA ALA A 10 -3.57 8.52 -9.54
C ALA A 10 -2.15 8.11 -9.99
N GLY A 11 -1.86 6.81 -10.06
CA GLY A 11 -0.57 6.27 -10.47
C GLY A 11 0.48 6.19 -9.35
N LYS A 12 0.13 6.50 -8.10
CA LYS A 12 1.05 6.38 -6.95
C LYS A 12 1.14 4.94 -6.48
N ILE A 13 2.35 4.48 -6.14
CA ILE A 13 2.59 3.15 -5.61
C ILE A 13 2.88 3.24 -4.12
N PHE A 14 2.25 2.36 -3.35
CA PHE A 14 2.45 2.23 -1.91
C PHE A 14 2.73 0.79 -1.54
N LYS A 15 3.49 0.58 -0.46
CA LYS A 15 3.68 -0.73 0.15
C LYS A 15 2.52 -1.03 1.08
N VAL A 16 1.88 -2.19 0.92
CA VAL A 16 0.74 -2.59 1.75
C VAL A 16 1.25 -3.09 3.10
N TRP A 17 0.71 -2.51 4.16
CA TRP A 17 0.94 -2.91 5.54
C TRP A 17 -0.15 -3.86 6.04
N SER A 18 -1.41 -3.47 5.85
CA SER A 18 -2.57 -4.24 6.28
C SER A 18 -3.71 -4.07 5.29
N ASP A 19 -4.43 -5.15 5.06
CA ASP A 19 -5.59 -5.19 4.18
C ASP A 19 -6.85 -5.42 5.02
N ASN A 20 -7.67 -4.37 5.18
CA ASN A 20 -8.91 -4.43 5.96
C ASN A 20 -10.10 -4.64 5.02
N VAL A 21 -10.39 -5.91 4.74
CA VAL A 21 -11.43 -6.33 3.81
C VAL A 21 -12.83 -5.91 4.27
N ASP A 22 -13.07 -5.87 5.59
CA ASP A 22 -14.38 -5.54 6.16
C ASP A 22 -14.73 -4.07 5.92
N GLU A 23 -13.76 -3.17 6.12
CA GLU A 23 -13.92 -1.73 5.91
C GLU A 23 -13.64 -1.30 4.46
N LYS A 24 -13.15 -2.21 3.63
CA LYS A 24 -12.68 -1.94 2.25
C LYS A 24 -11.59 -0.86 2.21
N THR A 25 -10.71 -0.91 3.20
CA THR A 25 -9.59 0.01 3.39
C THR A 25 -8.28 -0.75 3.40
N MET A 26 -7.21 -0.07 3.02
CA MET A 26 -5.87 -0.62 2.99
C MET A 26 -4.93 0.34 3.70
N HIS A 27 -4.19 -0.16 4.68
CA HIS A 27 -3.13 0.59 5.34
C HIS A 27 -1.85 0.41 4.56
N VAL A 28 -1.18 1.51 4.25
CA VAL A 28 -0.04 1.53 3.35
C VAL A 28 1.05 2.49 3.83
N TYR A 29 2.25 2.32 3.28
CA TYR A 29 3.37 3.25 3.43
C TYR A 29 3.88 3.71 2.05
N PRO A 30 4.46 4.91 1.95
CA PRO A 30 5.14 5.36 0.73
C PRO A 30 6.20 4.33 0.27
N HIS A 31 6.29 4.08 -1.03
CA HIS A 31 7.29 3.16 -1.57
C HIS A 31 8.73 3.68 -1.40
N ASP A 32 8.90 5.00 -1.51
CA ASP A 32 10.21 5.68 -1.55
C ASP A 32 10.81 5.94 -0.16
N GLU A 33 10.05 5.75 0.92
CA GLU A 33 10.57 5.89 2.27
C GLU A 33 11.29 4.60 2.70
N GLN A 34 12.46 4.74 3.33
CA GLN A 34 13.10 3.61 3.98
C GLN A 34 12.12 3.02 4.97
N PHE A 35 11.77 1.74 4.77
CA PHE A 35 10.90 1.01 5.67
C PHE A 35 11.43 1.12 7.10
N ASP A 36 10.72 1.87 7.93
CA ASP A 36 10.97 1.99 9.36
C ASP A 36 9.91 1.16 10.10
N ALA A 37 10.35 0.06 10.71
CA ALA A 37 9.47 -0.83 11.46
C ALA A 37 8.93 -0.18 12.76
N GLU A 38 9.53 0.92 13.22
CA GLU A 38 9.08 1.71 14.36
C GLU A 38 8.11 2.85 13.93
N SER A 39 8.00 3.14 12.63
CA SER A 39 7.02 4.09 12.13
C SER A 39 5.62 3.52 12.32
N THR A 40 4.86 4.15 13.20
CA THR A 40 3.47 3.80 13.53
C THR A 40 2.46 4.51 12.64
N THR A 41 2.94 5.29 11.66
CA THR A 41 2.10 6.15 10.82
C THR A 41 1.87 5.48 9.47
N THR A 42 0.73 4.82 9.32
CA THR A 42 0.26 4.32 8.01
C THR A 42 -0.74 5.29 7.42
N ASP A 43 -0.72 5.42 6.10
CA ASP A 43 -1.81 6.04 5.37
C ASP A 43 -2.91 5.01 5.12
N MET A 44 -4.17 5.44 5.18
CA MET A 44 -5.32 4.60 4.86
C MET A 44 -5.88 4.98 3.50
N ILE A 45 -6.00 4.01 2.60
CA ILE A 45 -6.52 4.16 1.25
C ILE A 45 -7.78 3.32 1.09
N GLN A 46 -8.84 3.91 0.55
CA GLN A 46 -10.08 3.20 0.20
C GLN A 46 -9.85 2.34 -1.04
N TYR A 47 -10.45 1.15 -1.09
CA TYR A 47 -10.36 0.27 -2.27
C TYR A 47 -10.82 0.94 -3.57
N THR A 48 -11.74 1.89 -3.47
CA THR A 48 -12.22 2.67 -4.63
C THR A 48 -11.12 3.50 -5.28
N GLU A 49 -10.07 3.84 -4.54
CA GLU A 49 -8.92 4.59 -5.03
C GLU A 49 -7.81 3.67 -5.56
N ILE A 50 -7.89 2.37 -5.29
CA ILE A 50 -6.91 1.37 -5.71
C ILE A 50 -7.23 0.93 -7.14
N GLU A 51 -6.22 1.00 -8.00
CA GLU A 51 -6.27 0.50 -9.37
C GLU A 51 -5.87 -0.97 -9.42
N LYS A 52 -4.77 -1.33 -8.73
CA LYS A 52 -4.23 -2.69 -8.74
C LYS A 52 -3.42 -2.97 -7.46
N VAL A 53 -3.42 -4.22 -7.02
CA VAL A 53 -2.54 -4.75 -5.98
C VAL A 53 -1.67 -5.87 -6.58
N ASP A 54 -0.36 -5.84 -6.36
CA ASP A 54 0.59 -6.80 -6.94
C ASP A 54 1.87 -6.88 -6.08
N THR A 55 2.56 -8.01 -6.11
CA THR A 55 3.86 -8.19 -5.44
C THR A 55 5.03 -7.67 -6.28
N ARG A 56 4.83 -7.42 -7.58
CA ARG A 56 5.86 -6.99 -8.54
C ARG A 56 5.85 -5.51 -8.89
N LEU A 57 4.99 -4.69 -8.26
CA LEU A 57 4.92 -3.25 -8.56
C LEU A 57 6.18 -2.47 -8.14
N SER A 58 7.02 -3.01 -7.26
CA SER A 58 8.30 -2.40 -6.88
C SER A 58 9.41 -2.51 -7.93
N ALA A 59 9.17 -3.22 -9.04
CA ALA A 59 10.17 -3.44 -10.10
C ALA A 59 9.90 -2.64 -11.38
N LEU A 60 8.96 -1.68 -11.34
CA LEU A 60 8.62 -0.76 -12.42
C LEU A 60 9.16 0.63 -12.14
#